data_AF-A0A2N9FV28-F1
#
_entry.id   AF-A0A2N9FV28-F1
#
_cell.length_a   1.000
_cell.length_b   1.000
_cell.length_c   1.000
_cell.angle_alpha   90.00
_cell.angle_beta   90.00
_cell.angle_gamma   90.00
#
_symmetry.space_group_name_H-M   'P 1'
#
loop_
_entity.id
_entity.type
_entity.pdbx_description
1 polymer ?
#
loop_
_entity_poly.entity_id
_entity_poly.type
_entity_poly.pdbx_seq_one_letter_code
_entity_poly.pdbx_strand_id
1 'polypeptide(L)'
;MDSTYTTWVLHGERQSEFVECADVEMPESYNMYKEVFFQGDNVAEPTHERRDEEFTNLVEDAETPLYSGCKKYTRMSATVVLFKHKATNSLSDKSFNELLEIIRDMLPQDNTLPDSLYSTKKILKIFDLGYEKIDACVNDCCLFRKEFENLEACPKCRSSRWKVNKHNKKIYYGVPAKVLRYFPIIPRLKRMFGSLEMAEQLTWHATHQSQDNKIRHPVDSLAWKTINSKWPSFASDPRNLRFGLSSDGFNPFKDLSSRYSCWPVILVTYNLPPWLCMVKENLMLTLLIPGPKQPGNDIDVYLEPLVEDLNELWSNGVNVYDAFSKSMFNLKAMLMWTINDFPAYGNLSGYSTKGKVACPVCHAETCSKYLNHSKKLVYMGHRRFLAPDHRYRKKASWFDGNEENRRKPKIVTGEEVFLEVKDLRK
;
A
#
# COMPACT_ATOMS: atom_id res chain seq x y z
N MET A 1 22.45 -7.66 20.44
CA MET A 1 22.95 -8.08 19.13
C MET A 1 23.93 -7.03 18.68
N ASP A 2 25.14 -7.44 18.31
CA ASP A 2 26.18 -6.54 17.83
C ASP A 2 25.75 -5.95 16.48
N SER A 3 25.66 -4.62 16.40
CA SER A 3 25.29 -3.90 15.18
C SER A 3 26.32 -4.02 14.06
N THR A 4 27.48 -4.60 14.33
CA THR A 4 28.54 -4.87 13.35
C THR A 4 28.48 -6.27 12.74
N TYR A 5 27.59 -7.14 13.23
CA TYR A 5 27.40 -8.48 12.69
C TYR A 5 26.49 -8.45 11.45
N THR A 6 27.03 -7.96 10.34
CA THR A 6 26.33 -7.82 9.06
C THR A 6 26.54 -9.01 8.12
N THR A 7 27.49 -9.90 8.44
CA THR A 7 27.84 -11.07 7.61
C THR A 7 27.74 -12.34 8.45
N TRP A 8 26.88 -13.28 8.04
CA TRP A 8 26.51 -14.49 8.80
C TRP A 8 27.57 -15.61 8.66
N VAL A 9 28.77 -15.40 9.20
CA VAL A 9 29.91 -16.32 9.02
C VAL A 9 29.92 -17.55 9.93
N LEU A 10 29.10 -17.60 10.98
CA LEU A 10 29.12 -18.69 11.99
C LEU A 10 28.23 -19.90 11.65
N HIS A 11 27.59 -19.92 10.48
CA HIS A 11 26.65 -20.99 10.06
C HIS A 11 27.13 -21.86 8.89
N GLY A 12 28.44 -21.85 8.59
CA GLY A 12 29.07 -22.82 7.68
C GLY A 12 29.14 -22.43 6.20
N GLU A 13 28.89 -21.17 5.85
CA GLU A 13 29.04 -20.66 4.48
C GLU A 13 30.44 -20.04 4.27
N ARG A 14 31.01 -20.20 3.06
CA ARG A 14 32.36 -19.69 2.73
C ARG A 14 32.35 -18.17 2.52
N GLN A 15 33.35 -17.49 3.08
CA GLN A 15 33.64 -16.08 2.78
C GLN A 15 33.86 -15.89 1.28
N SER A 16 33.06 -15.02 0.66
CA SER A 16 33.36 -14.50 -0.68
C SER A 16 34.44 -13.44 -0.57
N GLU A 17 35.68 -13.78 -0.92
CA GLU A 17 36.68 -12.78 -1.29
C GLU A 17 36.31 -12.23 -2.66
N PHE A 18 35.80 -11.00 -2.74
CA PHE A 18 35.83 -10.23 -4.00
C PHE A 18 35.93 -8.74 -3.70
N VAL A 19 37.13 -8.18 -3.95
CA VAL A 19 37.29 -6.78 -4.33
C VAL A 19 37.21 -6.75 -5.85
N GLU A 20 36.02 -6.55 -6.38
CA GLU A 20 35.81 -6.05 -7.73
C GLU A 20 35.21 -4.65 -7.60
N CYS A 21 35.58 -3.75 -8.51
CA CYS A 21 34.89 -2.47 -8.66
C CYS A 21 33.47 -2.79 -9.12
N ALA A 22 32.58 -3.09 -8.17
CA ALA A 22 31.24 -3.57 -8.44
C ALA A 22 30.53 -2.55 -9.32
N ASP A 23 30.04 -3.01 -10.48
CA ASP A 23 29.15 -2.23 -11.31
C ASP A 23 27.95 -1.78 -10.47
N VAL A 24 27.48 -0.55 -10.68
CA VAL A 24 26.27 -0.07 -9.99
C VAL A 24 25.11 -0.95 -10.43
N GLU A 25 24.59 -1.77 -9.51
CA GLU A 25 23.42 -2.59 -9.77
C GLU A 25 22.22 -1.72 -10.13
N MET A 26 21.63 -2.01 -11.29
CA MET A 26 20.45 -1.31 -11.75
C MET A 26 19.26 -1.62 -10.83
N PRO A 27 18.50 -0.61 -10.38
CA PRO A 27 17.35 -0.85 -9.54
C PRO A 27 16.30 -1.71 -10.24
N GLU A 28 15.67 -2.63 -9.51
CA GLU A 28 14.62 -3.52 -10.01
C GLU A 28 13.50 -2.75 -10.73
N SER A 29 13.15 -1.56 -10.24
CA SER A 29 12.19 -0.66 -10.90
C SER A 29 12.57 -0.26 -12.33
N TYR A 30 13.86 -0.16 -12.64
CA TYR A 30 14.35 0.09 -14.00
C TYR A 30 14.35 -1.20 -14.84
N ASN A 31 14.72 -2.33 -14.26
CA ASN A 31 14.71 -3.61 -14.98
C ASN A 31 13.28 -3.97 -15.42
N MET A 32 12.31 -3.84 -14.52
CA MET A 32 10.88 -4.00 -14.84
C MET A 32 10.43 -3.05 -15.95
N TYR A 33 10.89 -1.80 -15.93
CA TYR A 33 10.60 -0.84 -16.99
C TYR A 33 11.17 -1.32 -18.35
N LYS A 34 12.45 -1.70 -18.38
CA LYS A 34 13.12 -2.15 -19.60
C LYS A 34 12.44 -3.39 -20.21
N GLU A 35 12.04 -4.33 -19.36
CA GLU A 35 11.33 -5.54 -19.77
C GLU A 35 9.97 -5.20 -20.40
N VAL A 36 9.19 -4.32 -19.76
CA VAL A 36 7.85 -3.92 -20.23
C VAL A 36 7.89 -3.18 -21.56
N PHE A 37 8.86 -2.27 -21.76
CA PHE A 37 8.83 -1.33 -22.88
C PHE A 37 9.79 -1.66 -24.04
N PHE A 38 10.82 -2.50 -23.82
CA PHE A 38 11.90 -2.67 -24.83
C PHE A 38 12.31 -4.12 -25.12
N GLN A 39 11.88 -5.11 -24.34
CA GLN A 39 12.20 -6.53 -24.63
C GLN A 39 11.03 -7.32 -25.22
N GLY A 40 9.92 -6.65 -25.50
CA GLY A 40 8.72 -7.24 -26.10
C GLY A 40 8.64 -7.11 -27.62
N ASP A 41 9.59 -7.68 -28.37
CA ASP A 41 9.57 -7.70 -29.87
C ASP A 41 8.38 -8.47 -30.49
N ASN A 42 7.39 -8.90 -29.70
CA ASN A 42 6.15 -9.52 -30.16
C ASN A 42 4.90 -9.05 -29.39
N VAL A 43 4.93 -7.86 -28.76
CA VAL A 43 3.73 -7.33 -28.08
C VAL A 43 2.89 -6.53 -29.09
N ALA A 44 2.20 -7.25 -29.97
CA ALA A 44 1.00 -6.73 -30.59
C ALA A 44 -0.07 -6.64 -29.50
N GLU A 45 -0.12 -5.53 -28.77
CA GLU A 45 -1.29 -5.18 -27.97
C GLU A 45 -2.30 -4.43 -28.83
N PRO A 46 -3.50 -4.97 -29.06
CA PRO A 46 -4.68 -4.16 -29.24
C PRO A 46 -5.30 -3.89 -27.86
N THR A 47 -5.63 -2.61 -27.61
CA THR A 47 -6.54 -2.06 -26.58
C THR A 47 -5.96 -1.59 -25.22
N HIS A 48 -5.45 -0.35 -25.21
CA HIS A 48 -6.22 0.77 -24.67
C HIS A 48 -5.93 2.05 -25.48
N GLU A 49 -6.97 2.87 -25.56
CA GLU A 49 -7.09 4.15 -26.24
C GLU A 49 -5.82 5.01 -26.13
N ARG A 50 -5.28 5.41 -27.28
CA ARG A 50 -4.16 6.36 -27.45
C ARG A 50 -2.98 6.10 -26.50
N ARG A 51 -2.06 5.22 -26.92
CA ARG A 51 -0.64 5.59 -26.81
C ARG A 51 -0.51 6.88 -27.63
N ASP A 52 -0.67 8.03 -26.97
CA ASP A 52 -0.38 9.32 -27.60
C ASP A 52 1.03 9.23 -28.18
N GLU A 53 1.23 9.71 -29.40
CA GLU A 53 2.57 9.81 -30.01
C GLU A 53 3.56 10.47 -29.04
N GLU A 54 3.06 11.39 -28.21
CA GLU A 54 3.78 12.01 -27.10
C GLU A 54 4.32 10.98 -26.08
N PHE A 55 3.56 9.98 -25.67
CA PHE A 55 4.02 8.95 -24.72
C PHE A 55 5.10 8.06 -25.33
N THR A 56 4.93 7.61 -26.58
CA THR A 56 5.94 6.81 -27.30
C THR A 56 7.24 7.58 -27.44
N ASN A 57 7.16 8.85 -27.85
CA ASN A 57 8.33 9.74 -27.95
C ASN A 57 9.04 9.93 -26.60
N LEU A 58 8.29 10.02 -25.49
CA LEU A 58 8.87 10.15 -24.15
C LEU A 58 9.56 8.87 -23.67
N VAL A 59 9.03 7.70 -24.04
CA VAL A 59 9.66 6.40 -23.75
C VAL A 59 10.95 6.25 -24.55
N GLU A 60 10.94 6.61 -25.84
CA GLU A 60 12.14 6.60 -26.69
C GLU A 60 13.20 7.61 -26.19
N ASP A 61 12.81 8.83 -25.82
CA ASP A 61 13.71 9.85 -25.23
C ASP A 61 14.38 9.35 -23.94
N ALA A 62 13.66 8.57 -23.14
CA ALA A 62 14.16 8.08 -21.87
C ALA A 62 15.24 6.99 -22.02
N GLU A 63 15.18 6.19 -23.08
CA GLU A 63 16.21 5.18 -23.39
C GLU A 63 17.33 5.70 -24.29
N THR A 64 17.34 7.00 -24.62
CA THR A 64 18.51 7.61 -25.25
C THR A 64 19.75 7.42 -24.37
N PRO A 65 20.93 7.15 -24.97
CA PRO A 65 22.19 7.13 -24.25
C PRO A 65 22.36 8.40 -23.41
N LEU A 66 22.93 8.29 -22.21
CA LEU A 66 23.14 9.43 -21.32
C LEU A 66 23.97 10.56 -21.98
N TYR A 67 24.84 10.19 -22.91
CA TYR A 67 25.59 11.05 -23.83
C TYR A 67 26.06 10.19 -25.01
N SER A 68 26.55 10.80 -26.08
CA SER A 68 27.00 10.09 -27.29
C SER A 68 28.05 9.03 -26.97
N GLY A 69 27.78 7.78 -27.36
CA GLY A 69 28.66 6.64 -27.11
C GLY A 69 28.54 6.01 -25.71
N CYS A 70 27.68 6.52 -24.83
CA CYS A 70 27.41 5.88 -23.54
C CYS A 70 26.66 4.56 -23.73
N LYS A 71 27.33 3.43 -23.50
CA LYS A 71 26.71 2.09 -23.60
C LYS A 71 26.09 1.60 -22.30
N LYS A 72 26.53 2.15 -21.16
CA LYS A 72 26.19 1.64 -19.83
C LYS A 72 24.90 2.26 -19.27
N TYR A 73 24.71 3.57 -19.51
CA TYR A 73 23.56 4.30 -18.99
C TYR A 73 22.78 4.97 -20.11
N THR A 74 21.48 4.79 -20.04
CA THR A 74 20.47 5.63 -20.66
C THR A 74 20.14 6.82 -19.76
N ARG A 75 19.45 7.82 -20.31
CA ARG A 75 18.89 8.94 -19.54
C ARG A 75 18.05 8.45 -18.36
N MET A 76 17.24 7.42 -18.59
CA MET A 76 16.36 6.85 -17.57
C MET A 76 17.10 6.07 -16.49
N SER A 77 17.98 5.14 -16.87
CA SER A 77 18.76 4.36 -15.89
C SER A 77 19.59 5.25 -14.97
N ALA A 78 20.25 6.28 -15.52
CA ALA A 78 20.97 7.28 -14.73
C ALA A 78 20.04 8.04 -13.76
N THR A 79 18.86 8.46 -14.25
CA THR A 79 17.85 9.16 -13.44
C THR A 79 17.38 8.30 -12.26
N VAL A 80 17.07 7.02 -12.49
CA VAL A 80 16.59 6.09 -11.44
C VAL A 80 17.68 5.82 -10.41
N VAL A 81 18.93 5.58 -10.84
CA VAL A 81 20.06 5.34 -9.94
C VAL A 81 20.33 6.53 -9.04
N LEU A 82 20.38 7.75 -9.60
CA LEU A 82 20.61 8.98 -8.84
C LEU A 82 19.44 9.28 -7.89
N PHE A 83 18.21 9.06 -8.32
CA PHE A 83 17.05 9.26 -7.47
C PHE A 83 16.99 8.24 -6.32
N LYS A 84 17.35 6.97 -6.57
CA LYS A 84 17.54 5.95 -5.52
C LYS A 84 18.62 6.38 -4.54
N HIS A 85 19.74 6.92 -5.03
CA HIS A 85 20.81 7.45 -4.19
C HIS A 85 20.33 8.60 -3.30
N LYS A 86 19.56 9.56 -3.85
CA LYS A 86 18.92 10.63 -3.07
C LYS A 86 18.05 10.07 -1.95
N ALA A 87 17.17 9.14 -2.28
CA ALA A 87 16.21 8.58 -1.33
C ALA A 87 16.92 7.80 -0.21
N THR A 88 17.87 6.95 -0.58
CA THR A 88 18.62 6.09 0.35
C THR A 88 19.46 6.92 1.32
N ASN A 89 20.09 7.99 0.84
CA ASN A 89 20.97 8.85 1.64
C ASN A 89 20.25 10.07 2.23
N SER A 90 18.93 10.18 2.06
CA SER A 90 18.12 11.31 2.56
C SER A 90 18.66 12.69 2.14
N LEU A 91 19.21 12.80 0.92
CA LEU A 91 19.77 14.07 0.43
C LEU A 91 18.67 15.12 0.36
N SER A 92 18.97 16.34 0.80
CA SER A 92 18.05 17.48 0.68
C SER A 92 17.78 17.81 -0.79
N ASP A 93 16.69 18.53 -1.07
CA ASP A 93 16.38 18.93 -2.45
C ASP A 93 17.45 19.86 -3.03
N LYS A 94 18.00 20.75 -2.20
CA LYS A 94 19.15 21.59 -2.56
C LYS A 94 20.39 20.75 -2.88
N SER A 95 20.80 19.87 -1.95
CA SER A 95 21.99 19.04 -2.12
C SER A 95 21.89 18.12 -3.33
N PHE A 96 20.70 17.60 -3.64
CA PHE A 96 20.51 16.77 -4.83
C PHE A 96 20.60 17.57 -6.13
N ASN A 97 20.05 18.79 -6.18
CA ASN A 97 20.20 19.64 -7.35
C ASN A 97 21.67 20.03 -7.56
N GLU A 98 22.38 20.42 -6.50
CA GLU A 98 23.82 20.70 -6.56
C GLU A 98 24.61 19.47 -7.06
N LEU A 99 24.26 18.26 -6.59
CA LEU A 99 24.87 17.03 -7.07
C LEU A 99 24.62 16.79 -8.57
N LEU A 100 23.40 17.03 -9.05
CA LEU A 100 23.07 16.91 -10.47
C LEU A 100 23.86 17.91 -11.32
N GLU A 101 23.98 19.15 -10.87
CA GLU A 101 24.79 20.18 -11.53
C GLU A 101 26.25 19.77 -11.63
N ILE A 102 26.84 19.28 -10.53
CA ILE A 102 28.24 18.80 -10.50
C ILE A 102 28.45 17.63 -11.48
N ILE A 103 27.58 16.61 -11.42
CA ILE A 103 27.73 15.44 -12.31
C ILE A 103 27.55 15.85 -13.77
N ARG A 104 26.58 16.73 -14.05
CA ARG A 104 26.32 17.22 -15.40
C ARG A 104 27.51 17.99 -15.99
N ASP A 105 28.21 18.78 -15.17
CA ASP A 105 29.41 19.51 -15.57
C ASP A 105 30.61 18.57 -15.81
N MET A 106 30.66 17.43 -15.12
CA MET A 106 31.69 16.39 -15.34
C MET A 106 31.45 15.55 -16.60
N LEU A 107 30.22 15.52 -17.13
CA LEU A 107 29.84 14.73 -18.30
C LEU A 107 30.06 15.50 -19.61
N PRO A 108 30.13 14.81 -20.78
CA PRO A 108 30.22 15.47 -22.08
C PRO A 108 29.10 16.50 -22.32
N GLN A 109 29.36 17.54 -23.12
CA GLN A 109 28.42 18.66 -23.33
C GLN A 109 27.04 18.24 -23.87
N ASP A 110 26.98 17.13 -24.61
CA ASP A 110 25.76 16.57 -25.19
C ASP A 110 24.97 15.66 -24.24
N ASN A 111 25.33 15.63 -22.95
CA ASN A 111 24.64 14.77 -21.99
C ASN A 111 23.18 15.16 -21.73
N THR A 112 22.34 14.16 -21.49
CA THR A 112 20.90 14.29 -21.31
C THR A 112 20.47 14.21 -19.83
N LEU A 113 21.42 14.33 -18.90
CA LEU A 113 21.17 14.19 -17.47
C LEU A 113 20.17 15.27 -16.97
N PRO A 114 19.18 14.92 -16.14
CA PRO A 114 18.26 15.91 -15.58
C PRO A 114 19.00 17.00 -14.80
N ASP A 115 18.59 18.24 -14.99
CA ASP A 115 19.17 19.43 -14.34
C ASP A 115 18.68 19.66 -12.90
N SER A 116 17.62 18.96 -12.50
CA SER A 116 16.94 19.25 -11.25
C SER A 116 16.11 18.08 -10.77
N LEU A 117 15.75 18.11 -9.49
CA LEU A 117 14.78 17.21 -8.89
C LEU A 117 13.40 17.30 -9.58
N TYR A 118 13.03 18.48 -10.08
CA TYR A 118 11.78 18.66 -10.79
C TYR A 118 11.79 17.88 -12.11
N SER A 119 12.82 18.07 -12.93
CA SER A 119 13.02 17.35 -14.19
C SER A 119 13.16 15.84 -13.96
N THR A 120 13.88 15.43 -12.92
CA THR A 120 13.98 14.03 -12.46
C THR A 120 12.59 13.44 -12.18
N LYS A 121 11.77 14.13 -11.36
CA LYS A 121 10.40 13.68 -11.04
C LYS A 121 9.49 13.66 -12.26
N LYS A 122 9.68 14.58 -13.21
CA LYS A 122 8.92 14.62 -14.47
C LYS A 122 9.20 13.37 -15.30
N ILE A 123 10.46 12.96 -15.43
CA ILE A 123 10.86 11.72 -16.12
C ILE A 123 10.27 10.52 -15.40
N LEU A 124 10.43 10.40 -14.07
CA LEU A 124 9.87 9.28 -13.31
C LEU A 124 8.34 9.18 -13.41
N LYS A 125 7.64 10.30 -13.55
CA LYS A 125 6.17 10.32 -13.72
C LYS A 125 5.73 9.63 -15.02
N ILE A 126 6.53 9.68 -16.08
CA ILE A 126 6.24 9.03 -17.37
C ILE A 126 6.11 7.51 -17.20
N PHE A 127 6.81 6.94 -16.22
CA PHE A 127 6.84 5.50 -15.98
C PHE A 127 5.85 5.01 -14.93
N ASP A 128 4.82 5.81 -14.64
CA ASP A 128 3.87 5.51 -13.56
C ASP A 128 4.55 5.24 -12.21
N LEU A 129 5.76 5.77 -12.02
CA LEU A 129 6.46 5.82 -10.73
C LEU A 129 6.09 7.10 -9.96
N GLY A 130 5.15 7.88 -10.51
CA GLY A 130 4.56 9.03 -9.89
C GLY A 130 3.43 8.69 -8.91
N TYR A 131 2.74 9.74 -8.48
CA TYR A 131 1.52 9.68 -7.71
C TYR A 131 0.58 10.79 -8.17
N GLU A 132 -0.70 10.54 -8.00
CA GLU A 132 -1.75 11.52 -8.20
C GLU A 132 -1.89 12.38 -6.94
N LYS A 133 -2.01 13.69 -7.15
CA LYS A 133 -2.31 14.65 -6.08
C LYS A 133 -3.80 14.91 -6.12
N ILE A 134 -4.49 14.52 -5.06
CA ILE A 134 -5.92 14.75 -4.91
C ILE A 134 -6.11 15.74 -3.76
N ASP A 135 -6.76 16.85 -4.04
CA ASP A 135 -7.05 17.86 -3.03
C ASP A 135 -8.10 17.33 -2.06
N ALA A 136 -7.92 17.59 -0.77
CA ALA A 136 -8.81 17.12 0.28
C ALA A 136 -9.34 18.31 1.10
N CYS A 137 -10.55 18.16 1.62
CA CYS A 137 -11.06 19.10 2.61
C CYS A 137 -10.17 19.11 3.86
N VAL A 138 -9.92 20.28 4.42
CA VAL A 138 -9.14 20.43 5.68
C VAL A 138 -9.79 19.72 6.87
N ASN A 139 -11.11 19.48 6.80
CA ASN A 139 -11.89 18.75 7.80
C ASN A 139 -12.29 17.34 7.32
N ASP A 140 -11.55 16.77 6.37
CA ASP A 140 -11.68 15.36 5.95
C ASP A 140 -13.04 14.97 5.34
N CYS A 141 -13.87 15.96 5.02
CA CYS A 141 -15.25 15.75 4.58
C CYS A 141 -15.41 15.14 3.16
N CYS A 142 -14.45 15.41 2.27
CA CYS A 142 -14.48 14.98 0.86
C CYS A 142 -13.09 15.15 0.20
N LEU A 143 -12.90 14.43 -0.90
CA LEU A 143 -11.86 14.69 -1.90
C LEU A 143 -12.43 15.58 -3.01
N PHE A 144 -11.68 16.58 -3.46
CA PHE A 144 -12.05 17.42 -4.61
C PHE A 144 -11.66 16.70 -5.92
N ARG A 145 -12.41 15.64 -6.23
CA ARG A 145 -12.29 14.82 -7.44
C ARG A 145 -13.67 14.57 -8.02
N LYS A 146 -13.75 14.14 -9.28
CA LYS A 146 -15.01 13.82 -9.97
C LYS A 146 -16.01 14.98 -9.88
N GLU A 147 -17.19 14.79 -9.31
CA GLU A 147 -18.22 15.83 -9.16
C GLU A 147 -17.76 17.04 -8.33
N PHE A 148 -16.71 16.90 -7.51
CA PHE A 148 -16.16 17.98 -6.69
C PHE A 148 -14.90 18.61 -7.27
N GLU A 149 -14.44 18.18 -8.45
CA GLU A 149 -13.17 18.62 -9.05
C GLU A 149 -13.10 20.13 -9.28
N ASN A 150 -14.22 20.74 -9.69
CA ASN A 150 -14.28 22.17 -9.99
C ASN A 150 -14.74 23.03 -8.79
N LEU A 151 -14.96 22.43 -7.62
CA LEU A 151 -15.37 23.17 -6.44
C LEU A 151 -14.17 23.86 -5.77
N GLU A 152 -14.41 25.09 -5.33
CA GLU A 152 -13.43 25.87 -4.55
C GLU A 152 -13.65 25.76 -3.03
N ALA A 153 -14.77 25.20 -2.60
CA ALA A 153 -15.13 25.02 -1.21
C ALA A 153 -15.84 23.69 -0.99
N CYS A 154 -15.63 23.10 0.19
CA CYS A 154 -16.25 21.83 0.56
C CYS A 154 -17.78 21.96 0.59
N PRO A 155 -18.53 21.07 -0.08
CA PRO A 155 -19.99 21.13 -0.08
C PRO A 155 -20.61 20.86 1.30
N LYS A 156 -19.91 20.09 2.16
CA LYS A 156 -20.38 19.72 3.50
C LYS A 156 -20.10 20.81 4.55
N CYS A 157 -18.83 21.19 4.74
CA CYS A 157 -18.42 22.10 5.81
C CYS A 157 -18.10 23.53 5.34
N ARG A 158 -18.26 23.83 4.05
CA ARG A 158 -18.01 25.14 3.42
C ARG A 158 -16.58 25.68 3.55
N SER A 159 -15.64 24.86 4.04
CA SER A 159 -14.24 25.24 4.15
C SER A 159 -13.59 25.35 2.77
N SER A 160 -12.70 26.32 2.59
CA SER A 160 -12.00 26.52 1.33
C SER A 160 -11.13 25.31 0.97
N ARG A 161 -11.10 24.97 -0.32
CA ARG A 161 -10.13 24.03 -0.92
C ARG A 161 -8.70 24.56 -0.80
N TRP A 162 -8.54 25.88 -0.83
CA TRP A 162 -7.26 26.56 -0.90
C TRP A 162 -6.69 26.86 0.49
N LYS A 163 -5.37 27.04 0.55
CA LYS A 163 -4.65 27.36 1.78
C LYS A 163 -5.07 28.73 2.28
N VAL A 164 -5.49 28.79 3.54
CA VAL A 164 -5.87 30.04 4.21
C VAL A 164 -4.81 30.39 5.26
N ASN A 165 -4.31 31.62 5.22
CA ASN A 165 -3.44 32.14 6.27
C ASN A 165 -4.25 32.30 7.57
N LYS A 166 -3.76 31.74 8.68
CA LYS A 166 -4.49 31.78 9.95
C LYS A 166 -4.58 33.19 10.55
N HIS A 167 -3.61 34.07 10.28
CA HIS A 167 -3.51 35.40 10.88
C HIS A 167 -4.33 36.45 10.13
N ASN A 168 -4.15 36.56 8.81
CA ASN A 168 -4.80 37.61 8.01
C ASN A 168 -5.95 37.10 7.14
N LYS A 169 -6.32 35.81 7.25
CA LYS A 169 -7.40 35.15 6.49
C LYS A 169 -7.24 35.22 4.96
N LYS A 170 -6.06 35.61 4.46
CA LYS A 170 -5.77 35.61 3.03
C LYS A 170 -5.82 34.19 2.48
N ILE A 171 -6.52 34.03 1.36
CA ILE A 171 -6.60 32.78 0.61
C ILE A 171 -5.52 32.78 -0.47
N TYR A 172 -4.75 31.70 -0.55
CA TYR A 172 -3.77 31.46 -1.61
C TYR A 172 -4.39 30.54 -2.65
N TYR A 173 -5.08 31.11 -3.64
CA TYR A 173 -5.66 30.37 -4.76
C TYR A 173 -4.59 29.55 -5.48
N GLY A 174 -4.95 28.33 -5.89
CA GLY A 174 -4.04 27.38 -6.54
C GLY A 174 -3.11 26.62 -5.58
N VAL A 175 -3.11 26.94 -4.29
CA VAL A 175 -2.37 26.16 -3.27
C VAL A 175 -3.38 25.38 -2.43
N PRO A 176 -3.48 24.05 -2.58
CA PRO A 176 -4.45 23.26 -1.82
C PRO A 176 -4.18 23.29 -0.31
N ALA A 177 -5.25 23.26 0.49
CA ALA A 177 -5.16 23.22 1.94
C ALA A 177 -4.66 21.87 2.46
N LYS A 178 -5.06 20.77 1.83
CA LYS A 178 -4.68 19.39 2.16
C LYS A 178 -4.60 18.58 0.87
N VAL A 179 -3.60 17.70 0.75
CA VAL A 179 -3.34 16.92 -0.48
C VAL A 179 -3.11 15.45 -0.11
N LEU A 180 -4.04 14.59 -0.53
CA LEU A 180 -3.84 13.16 -0.59
C LEU A 180 -2.87 12.83 -1.73
N ARG A 181 -1.92 11.93 -1.46
CA ARG A 181 -1.12 11.31 -2.53
C ARG A 181 -1.64 9.92 -2.78
N TYR A 182 -2.17 9.68 -3.97
CA TYR A 182 -2.67 8.39 -4.41
C TYR A 182 -1.68 7.75 -5.37
N PHE A 183 -1.37 6.48 -5.16
CA PHE A 183 -0.50 5.68 -6.01
C PHE A 183 -1.35 4.58 -6.66
N PRO A 184 -1.78 4.76 -7.92
CA PRO A 184 -2.64 3.82 -8.62
C PRO A 184 -2.05 2.40 -8.61
N ILE A 185 -2.87 1.40 -8.32
CA ILE A 185 -2.39 0.02 -8.20
C ILE A 185 -2.45 -0.71 -9.53
N ILE A 186 -3.45 -0.45 -10.36
CA ILE A 186 -3.63 -1.17 -11.63
C ILE A 186 -2.40 -1.06 -12.56
N PRO A 187 -1.81 0.13 -12.81
CA PRO A 187 -0.61 0.23 -13.63
C PRO A 187 0.59 -0.52 -13.04
N ARG A 188 0.71 -0.55 -11.72
CA ARG A 188 1.77 -1.29 -11.03
C ARG A 188 1.63 -2.79 -11.24
N LEU A 189 0.41 -3.32 -11.10
CA LEU A 189 0.14 -4.74 -11.34
C LEU A 189 0.43 -5.14 -12.78
N LYS A 190 0.09 -4.29 -13.76
CA LYS A 190 0.46 -4.51 -15.17
C LYS A 190 1.97 -4.65 -15.35
N ARG A 191 2.76 -3.78 -14.70
CA ARG A 191 4.23 -3.87 -14.74
C ARG A 191 4.77 -5.12 -14.06
N MET A 192 4.18 -5.54 -12.96
CA MET A 192 4.60 -6.77 -12.28
C MET A 192 4.42 -8.01 -13.17
N PHE A 193 3.31 -8.10 -13.91
CA PHE A 193 3.12 -9.19 -14.88
C PHE A 193 3.91 -9.01 -16.18
N GLY A 194 4.29 -7.79 -16.52
CA GLY A 194 5.17 -7.52 -17.66
C GLY A 194 6.64 -7.90 -17.43
N SER A 195 7.04 -8.15 -16.18
CA SER A 195 8.36 -8.67 -15.84
C SER A 195 8.34 -10.20 -15.77
N LEU A 196 9.27 -10.85 -16.46
CA LEU A 196 9.30 -12.32 -16.57
C LEU A 196 9.47 -12.98 -15.19
N GLU A 197 10.47 -12.52 -14.43
CA GLU A 197 10.77 -13.06 -13.10
C GLU A 197 9.63 -12.79 -12.12
N MET A 198 9.13 -11.55 -12.07
CA MET A 198 8.06 -11.18 -11.15
C MET A 198 6.74 -11.90 -11.48
N ALA A 199 6.40 -12.07 -12.77
CA ALA A 199 5.20 -12.79 -13.19
C ALA A 199 5.21 -14.26 -12.75
N GLU A 200 6.37 -14.92 -12.87
CA GLU A 200 6.56 -16.28 -12.35
C GLU A 200 6.30 -16.33 -10.84
N GLN A 201 6.92 -15.41 -10.07
CA GLN A 201 6.76 -15.34 -8.61
C GLN A 201 5.32 -15.04 -8.18
N LEU A 202 4.55 -14.27 -8.97
CA LEU A 202 3.14 -14.00 -8.69
C LEU A 202 2.22 -15.22 -8.83
N THR A 203 2.70 -16.32 -9.41
CA THR A 203 1.97 -17.59 -9.49
C THR A 203 2.52 -18.66 -8.53
N TRP A 204 3.57 -18.35 -7.77
CA TRP A 204 4.28 -19.26 -6.87
C TRP A 204 3.34 -20.06 -5.95
N HIS A 205 2.35 -19.39 -5.37
CA HIS A 205 1.41 -19.98 -4.42
C HIS A 205 0.65 -21.20 -4.98
N ALA A 206 0.46 -21.30 -6.30
CA ALA A 206 -0.36 -22.32 -6.93
C ALA A 206 0.25 -23.73 -6.83
N THR A 207 1.57 -23.83 -6.76
CA THR A 207 2.31 -25.10 -6.72
C THR A 207 2.98 -25.39 -5.38
N HIS A 208 2.97 -24.44 -4.44
CA HIS A 208 3.73 -24.51 -3.19
C HIS A 208 2.87 -24.55 -1.91
N GLN A 209 1.63 -25.03 -2.01
CA GLN A 209 0.78 -25.24 -0.82
C GLN A 209 1.32 -26.38 0.05
N SER A 210 1.34 -26.16 1.36
CA SER A 210 1.79 -27.14 2.35
C SER A 210 0.88 -28.39 2.37
N GLN A 211 1.49 -29.57 2.34
CA GLN A 211 0.78 -30.88 2.38
C GLN A 211 0.64 -31.47 3.79
N ASP A 212 1.36 -30.94 4.77
CA ASP A 212 1.46 -31.51 6.14
C ASP A 212 0.53 -30.81 7.16
N ASN A 213 -0.48 -30.09 6.69
CA ASN A 213 -1.42 -29.28 7.49
C ASN A 213 -0.78 -28.17 8.35
N LYS A 214 0.50 -27.82 8.13
CA LYS A 214 1.12 -26.68 8.79
C LYS A 214 0.96 -25.42 7.95
N ILE A 215 0.75 -24.29 8.61
CA ILE A 215 0.64 -22.99 7.97
C ILE A 215 2.05 -22.40 7.85
N ARG A 216 2.53 -22.23 6.63
CA ARG A 216 3.81 -21.54 6.31
C ARG A 216 3.60 -20.24 5.56
N HIS A 217 2.46 -20.12 4.90
CA HIS A 217 2.13 -18.98 4.06
C HIS A 217 0.61 -18.75 4.05
N PRO A 218 0.09 -17.54 3.74
CA PRO A 218 -1.35 -17.28 3.60
C PRO A 218 -2.12 -18.29 2.75
N VAL A 219 -1.49 -18.90 1.74
CA VAL A 219 -2.08 -19.97 0.90
C VAL A 219 -2.49 -21.23 1.70
N ASP A 220 -1.88 -21.47 2.85
CA ASP A 220 -2.21 -22.60 3.74
C ASP A 220 -3.38 -22.27 4.68
N SER A 221 -3.81 -21.00 4.74
CA SER A 221 -4.81 -20.54 5.69
C SER A 221 -6.22 -21.05 5.35
N LEU A 222 -7.05 -21.20 6.39
CA LEU A 222 -8.47 -21.50 6.23
C LEU A 222 -9.20 -20.39 5.44
N ALA A 223 -8.77 -19.13 5.59
CA ALA A 223 -9.32 -18.01 4.83
C ALA A 223 -9.10 -18.18 3.32
N TRP A 224 -7.89 -18.56 2.89
CA TRP A 224 -7.61 -18.85 1.48
C TRP A 224 -8.47 -20.00 0.94
N LYS A 225 -8.58 -21.09 1.71
CA LYS A 225 -9.45 -22.24 1.35
C LYS A 225 -10.92 -21.82 1.24
N THR A 226 -11.39 -20.96 2.13
CA THR A 226 -12.77 -20.45 2.15
C THR A 226 -13.04 -19.56 0.94
N ILE A 227 -12.11 -18.68 0.59
CA ILE A 227 -12.14 -17.87 -0.62
C ILE A 227 -12.21 -18.75 -1.86
N ASN A 228 -11.33 -19.74 -1.98
CA ASN A 228 -11.31 -20.63 -3.15
C ASN A 228 -12.62 -21.41 -3.30
N SER A 229 -13.19 -21.86 -2.18
CA SER A 229 -14.47 -22.59 -2.19
C SER A 229 -15.64 -21.68 -2.55
N LYS A 230 -15.61 -20.42 -2.11
CA LYS A 230 -16.68 -19.44 -2.35
C LYS A 230 -16.64 -18.84 -3.75
N TRP A 231 -15.45 -18.68 -4.31
CA TRP A 231 -15.24 -18.11 -5.65
C TRP A 231 -14.32 -18.99 -6.51
N PRO A 232 -14.80 -20.17 -6.98
CA PRO A 232 -13.98 -21.10 -7.75
C PRO A 232 -13.43 -20.54 -9.06
N SER A 233 -14.21 -19.70 -9.76
CA SER A 233 -13.78 -19.06 -11.01
C SER A 233 -12.66 -18.03 -10.81
N PHE A 234 -12.62 -17.37 -9.65
CA PHE A 234 -11.50 -16.52 -9.26
C PHE A 234 -10.28 -17.38 -8.92
N ALA A 235 -10.47 -18.45 -8.17
CA ALA A 235 -9.38 -19.31 -7.71
C ALA A 235 -8.77 -20.20 -8.80
N SER A 236 -9.48 -20.46 -9.89
CA SER A 236 -9.00 -21.30 -11.00
C SER A 236 -7.86 -20.69 -11.79
N ASP A 237 -7.75 -19.36 -11.81
CA ASP A 237 -6.60 -18.69 -12.43
C ASP A 237 -5.57 -18.32 -11.37
N PRO A 238 -4.36 -18.93 -11.36
CA PRO A 238 -3.32 -18.65 -10.38
C PRO A 238 -2.73 -17.24 -10.51
N ARG A 239 -3.03 -16.50 -11.59
CA ARG A 239 -2.58 -15.12 -11.76
C ARG A 239 -3.49 -14.13 -11.03
N ASN A 240 -4.68 -14.55 -10.58
CA ASN A 240 -5.55 -13.69 -9.79
C ASN A 240 -4.96 -13.41 -8.40
N LEU A 241 -4.92 -12.13 -8.04
CA LEU A 241 -4.15 -11.64 -6.89
C LEU A 241 -4.97 -11.51 -5.62
N ARG A 242 -4.34 -11.84 -4.49
CA ARG A 242 -4.93 -11.71 -3.17
C ARG A 242 -4.12 -10.74 -2.32
N PHE A 243 -4.79 -9.72 -1.81
CA PHE A 243 -4.16 -8.63 -1.06
C PHE A 243 -4.44 -8.70 0.43
N GLY A 244 -3.47 -8.27 1.22
CA GLY A 244 -3.67 -7.77 2.58
C GLY A 244 -3.50 -6.25 2.61
N LEU A 245 -4.31 -5.56 3.40
CA LEU A 245 -4.21 -4.10 3.58
C LEU A 245 -3.79 -3.77 5.01
N SER A 246 -2.87 -2.84 5.18
CA SER A 246 -2.49 -2.31 6.49
C SER A 246 -2.43 -0.79 6.47
N SER A 247 -2.80 -0.16 7.58
CA SER A 247 -2.69 1.28 7.76
C SER A 247 -2.41 1.62 9.22
N ASP A 248 -1.53 2.59 9.47
CA ASP A 248 -1.26 3.10 10.81
C ASP A 248 -0.70 4.54 10.76
N GLY A 249 -0.82 5.30 11.85
CA GLY A 249 -0.29 6.65 11.94
C GLY A 249 1.20 6.66 12.29
N PHE A 250 2.02 7.41 11.54
CA PHE A 250 3.42 7.66 11.88
C PHE A 250 3.80 9.14 11.80
N ASN A 251 4.85 9.54 12.52
CA ASN A 251 5.43 10.88 12.41
C ASN A 251 6.65 10.84 11.45
N PRO A 252 6.59 11.52 10.29
CA PRO A 252 7.69 11.51 9.32
C PRO A 252 8.90 12.35 9.73
N PHE A 253 8.80 13.20 10.75
CA PHE A 253 9.82 14.20 11.09
C PHE A 253 10.87 13.71 12.10
N LYS A 254 10.89 12.41 12.44
CA LYS A 254 11.78 11.80 13.47
C LYS A 254 11.72 12.50 14.84
N ASP A 255 10.71 13.34 15.05
CA ASP A 255 10.42 13.98 16.32
C ASP A 255 9.49 13.03 17.12
N LEU A 256 9.80 12.77 18.38
CA LEU A 256 8.96 11.98 19.29
C LEU A 256 7.63 12.68 19.63
N SER A 257 7.40 13.85 19.05
CA SER A 257 6.16 14.61 19.10
C SER A 257 4.97 13.87 18.49
N SER A 258 3.86 13.82 19.21
CA SER A 258 2.56 13.34 18.71
C SER A 258 1.76 14.41 17.94
N ARG A 259 2.38 15.56 17.62
CA ARG A 259 1.71 16.69 16.95
C ARG A 259 1.43 16.47 15.47
N TYR A 260 2.09 15.49 14.86
CA TYR A 260 1.92 15.18 13.44
C TYR A 260 1.84 13.66 13.22
N SER A 261 0.75 13.22 12.61
CA SER A 261 0.54 11.84 12.21
C SER A 261 0.12 11.81 10.73
N CYS A 262 0.94 11.16 9.91
CA CYS A 262 0.64 10.81 8.53
C CYS A 262 0.21 9.34 8.48
N TRP A 263 -0.73 8.99 7.61
CA TRP A 263 -1.25 7.62 7.51
C TRP A 263 -0.95 7.05 6.11
N PRO A 264 -0.02 6.10 5.97
CA PRO A 264 0.13 5.33 4.76
C PRO A 264 -0.94 4.23 4.74
N VAL A 265 -1.41 3.91 3.54
CA VAL A 265 -2.16 2.67 3.28
C VAL A 265 -1.27 1.81 2.41
N ILE A 266 -1.00 0.60 2.86
CA ILE A 266 -0.07 -0.34 2.24
C ILE A 266 -0.85 -1.59 1.83
N LEU A 267 -0.64 -2.05 0.60
CA LEU A 267 -1.08 -3.35 0.12
C LEU A 267 0.08 -4.34 0.04
N VAL A 268 -0.22 -5.58 0.38
CA VAL A 268 0.69 -6.71 0.31
C VAL A 268 0.10 -7.76 -0.63
N THR A 269 0.88 -8.20 -1.62
CA THR A 269 0.48 -9.26 -2.57
C THR A 269 0.84 -10.63 -2.00
N TYR A 270 -0.14 -11.36 -1.45
CA TYR A 270 0.07 -12.67 -0.84
C TYR A 270 0.22 -13.82 -1.85
N ASN A 271 0.28 -13.53 -3.14
CA ASN A 271 0.61 -14.53 -4.13
C ASN A 271 2.13 -14.80 -4.22
N LEU A 272 2.94 -13.80 -3.85
CA LEU A 272 4.40 -13.88 -3.85
C LEU A 272 4.90 -14.88 -2.79
N PRO A 273 6.10 -15.46 -2.97
CA PRO A 273 6.67 -16.36 -1.99
C PRO A 273 6.99 -15.66 -0.65
N PRO A 274 7.16 -16.43 0.45
CA PRO A 274 7.39 -15.90 1.80
C PRO A 274 8.58 -14.93 1.91
N TRP A 275 9.64 -15.14 1.11
CA TRP A 275 10.83 -14.30 1.11
C TRP A 275 10.70 -13.03 0.26
N LEU A 276 9.62 -12.88 -0.52
CA LEU A 276 9.34 -11.67 -1.31
C LEU A 276 8.14 -10.89 -0.78
N CYS A 277 7.09 -11.57 -0.30
CA CYS A 277 5.80 -10.94 -0.05
C CYS A 277 5.83 -9.83 1.01
N MET A 278 6.73 -9.89 1.99
CA MET A 278 6.87 -8.88 3.07
C MET A 278 8.14 -8.03 2.94
N VAL A 279 8.88 -8.15 1.83
CA VAL A 279 10.06 -7.33 1.55
C VAL A 279 9.63 -5.91 1.19
N LYS A 280 10.38 -4.89 1.65
CA LYS A 280 10.00 -3.47 1.56
C LYS A 280 9.70 -3.02 0.12
N GLU A 281 10.38 -3.60 -0.86
CA GLU A 281 10.19 -3.35 -2.30
C GLU A 281 8.81 -3.80 -2.80
N ASN A 282 8.25 -4.87 -2.22
CA ASN A 282 6.95 -5.45 -2.59
C ASN A 282 5.78 -4.94 -1.74
N LEU A 283 6.05 -4.08 -0.74
CA LEU A 283 5.03 -3.37 0.00
C LEU A 283 4.52 -2.19 -0.82
N MET A 284 3.33 -2.34 -1.41
CA MET A 284 2.75 -1.32 -2.27
C MET A 284 2.12 -0.21 -1.43
N LEU A 285 2.82 0.92 -1.28
CA LEU A 285 2.20 2.15 -0.77
C LEU A 285 1.14 2.63 -1.77
N THR A 286 -0.13 2.62 -1.37
CA THR A 286 -1.27 3.00 -2.22
C THR A 286 -1.77 4.40 -1.92
N LEU A 287 -1.76 4.81 -0.65
CA LEU A 287 -2.19 6.13 -0.22
C LEU A 287 -1.21 6.70 0.79
N LEU A 288 -0.96 8.00 0.72
CA LEU A 288 -0.33 8.75 1.80
C LEU A 288 -1.26 9.89 2.22
N ILE A 289 -2.01 9.62 3.30
CA ILE A 289 -2.98 10.54 3.89
C ILE A 289 -2.21 11.55 4.75
N PRO A 290 -2.32 12.85 4.45
CA PRO A 290 -1.54 13.87 5.13
C PRO A 290 -2.05 14.12 6.55
N GLY A 291 -1.12 14.43 7.46
CA GLY A 291 -1.43 14.90 8.80
C GLY A 291 -1.98 16.34 8.83
N PRO A 292 -1.98 17.01 10.00
CA PRO A 292 -1.28 16.64 11.24
C PRO A 292 -2.03 15.67 12.15
N LYS A 293 -3.35 15.52 11.97
CA LYS A 293 -4.19 14.64 12.80
C LYS A 293 -4.53 13.37 12.05
N GLN A 294 -4.77 12.30 12.81
CA GLN A 294 -5.36 11.08 12.25
C GLN A 294 -6.71 11.41 11.59
N PRO A 295 -7.06 10.76 10.47
CA PRO A 295 -8.34 10.96 9.79
C PRO A 295 -9.52 10.44 10.63
N GLY A 296 -9.28 9.52 11.58
CA GLY A 296 -10.35 8.93 12.39
C GLY A 296 -11.30 8.13 11.52
N ASN A 297 -12.61 8.34 11.69
CA ASN A 297 -13.64 7.67 10.90
C ASN A 297 -13.70 8.17 9.45
N ASP A 298 -13.16 9.35 9.16
CA ASP A 298 -13.14 9.94 7.81
C ASP A 298 -12.02 9.34 6.93
N ILE A 299 -11.39 8.24 7.37
CA ILE A 299 -10.40 7.52 6.57
C ILE A 299 -11.01 6.94 5.29
N ASP A 300 -12.30 6.62 5.33
CA ASP A 300 -13.07 6.10 4.20
C ASP A 300 -13.09 7.05 3.00
N VAL A 301 -13.19 8.37 3.24
CA VAL A 301 -13.07 9.43 2.22
C VAL A 301 -11.74 9.32 1.47
N TYR A 302 -10.66 8.98 2.18
CA TYR A 302 -9.34 8.84 1.58
C TYR A 302 -9.15 7.49 0.87
N LEU A 303 -9.88 6.46 1.27
CA LEU A 303 -9.84 5.13 0.65
C LEU A 303 -10.59 5.06 -0.68
N GLU A 304 -11.50 6.01 -0.95
CA GLU A 304 -12.30 6.07 -2.19
C GLU A 304 -11.55 5.67 -3.48
N PRO A 305 -10.42 6.30 -3.86
CA PRO A 305 -9.72 5.94 -5.10
C PRO A 305 -9.17 4.51 -5.10
N LEU A 306 -8.68 4.01 -3.95
CA LEU A 306 -8.20 2.63 -3.84
C LEU A 306 -9.36 1.63 -3.92
N VAL A 307 -10.50 1.95 -3.30
CA VAL A 307 -11.71 1.12 -3.35
C VAL A 307 -12.23 1.02 -4.77
N GLU A 308 -12.13 2.08 -5.57
CA GLU A 308 -12.48 2.06 -6.99
C GLU A 308 -11.58 1.11 -7.79
N ASP A 309 -10.25 1.18 -7.64
CA ASP A 309 -9.33 0.23 -8.29
C ASP A 309 -9.63 -1.23 -7.87
N LEU A 310 -9.89 -1.47 -6.58
CA LEU A 310 -10.22 -2.81 -6.08
C LEU A 310 -11.55 -3.31 -6.62
N ASN A 311 -12.55 -2.43 -6.75
CA ASN A 311 -13.85 -2.77 -7.33
C ASN A 311 -13.75 -3.09 -8.82
N GLU A 312 -12.92 -2.35 -9.56
CA GLU A 312 -12.65 -2.60 -10.97
C GLU A 312 -11.98 -3.96 -11.16
N LEU A 313 -10.91 -4.22 -10.41
CA LEU A 313 -10.19 -5.50 -10.42
C LEU A 313 -11.09 -6.68 -10.05
N TRP A 314 -12.04 -6.51 -9.14
CA TRP A 314 -12.94 -7.59 -8.73
C TRP A 314 -14.06 -7.83 -9.75
N SER A 315 -14.75 -6.76 -10.15
CA SER A 315 -16.01 -6.84 -10.91
C SER A 315 -15.72 -7.15 -12.38
N ASN A 316 -14.97 -6.26 -13.05
CA ASN A 316 -14.67 -6.37 -14.46
C ASN A 316 -13.37 -7.16 -14.69
N GLY A 317 -12.38 -6.92 -13.82
CA GLY A 317 -11.00 -7.30 -14.07
C GLY A 317 -10.32 -6.37 -15.07
N VAL A 318 -9.00 -6.49 -15.18
CA VAL A 318 -8.20 -5.67 -16.09
C VAL A 318 -7.43 -6.58 -17.05
N ASN A 319 -7.45 -6.29 -18.36
CA ASN A 319 -6.61 -7.01 -19.30
C ASN A 319 -5.13 -6.69 -19.05
N VAL A 320 -4.34 -7.75 -18.85
CA VAL A 320 -2.91 -7.69 -18.55
C VAL A 320 -2.17 -8.73 -19.40
N TYR A 321 -0.99 -8.36 -19.89
CA TYR A 321 -0.05 -9.29 -20.51
C TYR A 321 0.81 -9.95 -19.43
N ASP A 322 0.83 -11.28 -19.42
CA ASP A 322 1.73 -12.07 -18.58
C ASP A 322 2.98 -12.43 -19.38
N ALA A 323 4.13 -11.88 -18.99
CA ALA A 323 5.42 -12.12 -19.64
C ALA A 323 5.91 -13.55 -19.47
N PHE A 324 5.52 -14.24 -18.39
CA PHE A 324 5.90 -15.62 -18.12
C PHE A 324 5.11 -16.59 -19.01
N SER A 325 3.78 -16.47 -19.04
CA SER A 325 2.96 -17.32 -19.90
C SER A 325 2.87 -16.84 -21.35
N LYS A 326 3.38 -15.63 -21.65
CA LYS A 326 3.31 -14.95 -22.95
C LYS A 326 1.89 -14.84 -23.49
N SER A 327 0.95 -14.51 -22.62
CA SER A 327 -0.47 -14.47 -22.98
C SER A 327 -1.20 -13.31 -22.31
N MET A 328 -2.20 -12.76 -23.00
CA MET A 328 -3.16 -11.85 -22.37
C MET A 328 -4.10 -12.63 -21.44
N PHE A 329 -4.44 -12.03 -20.31
CA PHE A 329 -5.46 -12.56 -19.41
C PHE A 329 -6.21 -11.42 -18.72
N ASN A 330 -7.39 -11.74 -18.18
CA ASN A 330 -8.16 -10.80 -17.40
C ASN A 330 -7.79 -10.92 -15.92
N LEU A 331 -6.92 -10.03 -15.44
CA LEU A 331 -6.47 -9.98 -14.07
C LEU A 331 -7.62 -9.57 -13.14
N LYS A 332 -7.94 -10.45 -12.19
CA LYS A 332 -8.76 -10.11 -11.03
C LYS A 332 -7.95 -10.06 -9.76
N ALA A 333 -8.41 -9.24 -8.82
CA ALA A 333 -7.83 -9.20 -7.49
C ALA A 333 -8.87 -9.07 -6.40
N MET A 334 -8.52 -9.48 -5.18
CA MET A 334 -9.38 -9.33 -4.01
C MET A 334 -8.60 -8.92 -2.77
N LEU A 335 -9.25 -8.17 -1.89
CA LEU A 335 -8.75 -7.88 -0.55
C LEU A 335 -9.21 -8.97 0.43
N MET A 336 -8.26 -9.75 0.97
CA MET A 336 -8.57 -10.87 1.88
C MET A 336 -8.87 -10.39 3.30
N TRP A 337 -8.03 -9.51 3.83
CA TRP A 337 -8.13 -9.01 5.20
C TRP A 337 -7.35 -7.73 5.37
N THR A 338 -7.57 -7.09 6.53
CA THR A 338 -6.78 -5.96 6.97
C THR A 338 -5.93 -6.34 8.19
N ILE A 339 -4.69 -5.85 8.26
CA ILE A 339 -3.75 -6.07 9.37
C ILE A 339 -3.52 -4.74 10.05
N ASN A 340 -4.12 -4.56 11.23
CA ASN A 340 -4.07 -3.31 11.96
C ASN A 340 -3.98 -3.58 13.45
N ASP A 341 -3.40 -2.63 14.18
CA ASP A 341 -3.57 -2.58 15.63
C ASP A 341 -5.02 -2.17 15.98
N PHE A 342 -5.38 -2.22 17.26
CA PHE A 342 -6.76 -1.98 17.69
C PHE A 342 -7.25 -0.54 17.41
N PRO A 343 -6.44 0.51 17.63
CA PRO A 343 -6.76 1.87 17.19
C PRO A 343 -7.00 2.01 15.68
N ALA A 344 -6.07 1.55 14.84
CA ALA A 344 -6.21 1.66 13.39
C ALA A 344 -7.37 0.81 12.85
N TYR A 345 -7.63 -0.36 13.44
CA TYR A 345 -8.82 -1.14 13.14
C TYR A 345 -10.10 -0.34 13.38
N GLY A 346 -10.18 0.43 14.47
CA GLY A 346 -11.36 1.25 14.78
C GLY A 346 -11.61 2.33 13.72
N ASN A 347 -10.55 2.97 13.25
CA ASN A 347 -10.65 3.95 12.16
C ASN A 347 -11.09 3.30 10.85
N LEU A 348 -10.44 2.20 10.43
CA LEU A 348 -10.71 1.53 9.15
C LEU A 348 -12.08 0.84 9.08
N SER A 349 -12.52 0.24 10.19
CA SER A 349 -13.81 -0.45 10.25
C SER A 349 -14.99 0.48 10.57
N GLY A 350 -14.72 1.71 11.03
CA GLY A 350 -15.71 2.59 11.64
C GLY A 350 -16.26 2.06 12.98
N TYR A 351 -15.70 0.97 13.51
CA TYR A 351 -16.15 0.36 14.76
C TYR A 351 -15.45 0.98 15.97
N SER A 352 -16.19 1.17 17.07
CA SER A 352 -15.58 1.64 18.30
C SER A 352 -14.72 0.55 18.93
N THR A 353 -13.39 0.67 18.87
CA THR A 353 -12.45 -0.23 19.56
C THR A 353 -12.13 0.21 20.99
N LYS A 354 -12.92 1.13 21.53
CA LYS A 354 -12.81 1.66 22.89
C LYS A 354 -14.16 1.73 23.58
N GLY A 355 -14.14 1.87 24.90
CA GLY A 355 -15.34 2.00 25.71
C GLY A 355 -16.11 0.69 25.88
N LYS A 356 -17.39 0.80 26.25
CA LYS A 356 -18.21 -0.33 26.73
C LYS A 356 -18.42 -1.45 25.71
N VAL A 357 -18.34 -1.12 24.43
CA VAL A 357 -18.55 -2.01 23.29
C VAL A 357 -17.31 -2.07 22.40
N ALA A 358 -16.14 -2.27 23.01
CA ALA A 358 -14.87 -2.27 22.28
C ALA A 358 -14.59 -3.56 21.48
N CYS A 359 -15.32 -4.64 21.74
CA CYS A 359 -15.03 -5.93 21.14
C CYS A 359 -15.77 -6.11 19.81
N PRO A 360 -15.05 -6.14 18.67
CA PRO A 360 -15.67 -6.27 17.35
C PRO A 360 -16.30 -7.65 17.12
N VAL A 361 -16.02 -8.64 17.98
CA VAL A 361 -16.67 -9.95 17.92
C VAL A 361 -17.94 -10.00 18.76
N CYS A 362 -17.96 -9.30 19.90
CA CYS A 362 -19.09 -9.34 20.82
C CYS A 362 -20.15 -8.27 20.51
N HIS A 363 -19.80 -7.20 19.79
CA HIS A 363 -20.71 -6.09 19.49
C HIS A 363 -21.44 -5.56 20.75
N ALA A 364 -22.77 -5.44 20.68
CA ALA A 364 -23.63 -5.03 21.78
C ALA A 364 -23.57 -6.00 22.99
N GLU A 365 -23.16 -7.26 22.77
CA GLU A 365 -23.01 -8.26 23.83
C GLU A 365 -21.67 -8.18 24.58
N THR A 366 -20.87 -7.13 24.33
CA THR A 366 -19.60 -6.90 25.03
C THR A 366 -19.83 -6.75 26.54
N CYS A 367 -19.27 -7.68 27.31
CA CYS A 367 -19.35 -7.66 28.77
C CYS A 367 -18.27 -6.75 29.35
N SER A 368 -18.56 -5.46 29.47
CA SER A 368 -17.67 -4.46 30.06
C SER A 368 -18.09 -4.09 31.48
N LYS A 369 -17.10 -3.82 32.34
CA LYS A 369 -17.29 -3.34 33.71
C LYS A 369 -16.35 -2.15 33.94
N TYR A 370 -16.88 -1.05 34.45
CA TYR A 370 -16.06 0.08 34.86
C TYR A 370 -15.64 -0.10 36.32
N LEU A 371 -14.34 -0.03 36.56
CA LEU A 371 -13.75 -0.12 37.89
C LEU A 371 -13.54 1.30 38.41
N ASN A 372 -14.41 1.74 39.33
CA ASN A 372 -14.45 3.13 39.83
C ASN A 372 -13.10 3.59 40.41
N HIS A 373 -12.43 2.74 41.21
CA HIS A 373 -11.19 3.11 41.90
C HIS A 373 -9.98 3.23 40.95
N SER A 374 -9.89 2.36 39.93
CA SER A 374 -8.80 2.42 38.95
C SER A 374 -9.13 3.30 37.74
N LYS A 375 -10.38 3.78 37.63
CA LYS A 375 -10.91 4.51 36.47
C LYS A 375 -10.67 3.78 35.14
N LYS A 376 -10.74 2.45 35.16
CA LYS A 376 -10.49 1.59 33.98
C LYS A 376 -11.73 0.82 33.61
N LEU A 377 -11.92 0.63 32.32
CA LEU A 377 -12.89 -0.31 31.81
C LEU A 377 -12.21 -1.67 31.60
N VAL A 378 -12.82 -2.74 32.09
CA VAL A 378 -12.35 -4.12 31.94
C VAL A 378 -13.40 -4.98 31.27
N TYR A 379 -12.97 -6.03 30.57
CA TYR A 379 -13.85 -6.92 29.80
C TYR A 379 -13.85 -8.32 30.43
N MET A 380 -14.95 -8.69 31.08
CA MET A 380 -15.00 -9.89 31.94
C MET A 380 -15.69 -11.10 31.28
N GLY A 381 -16.26 -10.94 30.08
CA GLY A 381 -17.07 -11.97 29.41
C GLY A 381 -16.30 -13.08 28.68
N HIS A 382 -14.99 -13.23 28.89
CA HIS A 382 -14.15 -14.15 28.12
C HIS A 382 -14.55 -15.63 28.29
N ARG A 383 -15.14 -16.01 29.44
CA ARG A 383 -15.58 -17.39 29.70
C ARG A 383 -16.72 -17.86 28.78
N ARG A 384 -17.44 -16.94 28.14
CA ARG A 384 -18.51 -17.24 27.16
C ARG A 384 -18.00 -17.98 25.92
N PHE A 385 -16.71 -17.88 25.62
CA PHE A 385 -16.08 -18.53 24.45
C PHE A 385 -15.59 -19.96 24.73
N LEU A 386 -15.58 -20.40 25.99
CA LEU A 386 -15.22 -21.78 26.35
C LEU A 386 -16.34 -22.76 25.97
N ALA A 387 -16.04 -24.05 25.85
CA ALA A 387 -17.07 -25.07 25.65
C ALA A 387 -18.11 -25.05 26.80
N PRO A 388 -19.40 -25.36 26.56
CA PRO A 388 -20.45 -25.24 27.59
C PRO A 388 -20.19 -26.06 28.87
N ASP A 389 -19.52 -27.20 28.73
CA ASP A 389 -19.13 -28.14 29.79
C ASP A 389 -17.78 -27.80 30.43
N HIS A 390 -17.07 -26.77 29.93
CA HIS A 390 -15.74 -26.43 30.40
C HIS A 390 -15.74 -26.02 31.88
N ARG A 391 -14.91 -26.69 32.71
CA ARG A 391 -14.84 -26.50 34.17
C ARG A 391 -14.76 -25.04 34.65
N TYR A 392 -14.05 -24.17 33.93
CA TYR A 392 -13.90 -22.75 34.31
C TYR A 392 -15.20 -21.95 34.23
N ARG A 393 -16.22 -22.41 33.50
CA ARG A 393 -17.55 -21.78 33.50
C ARG A 393 -18.22 -21.85 34.87
N LYS A 394 -18.01 -22.93 35.64
CA LYS A 394 -18.59 -23.13 36.98
C LYS A 394 -17.75 -22.55 38.13
N LYS A 395 -16.49 -22.19 37.87
CA LYS A 395 -15.57 -21.69 38.92
C LYS A 395 -15.78 -20.20 39.24
N ALA A 396 -16.95 -19.83 39.77
CA ALA A 396 -17.30 -18.44 40.05
C ALA A 396 -16.26 -17.67 40.89
N SER A 397 -15.73 -18.30 41.94
CA SER A 397 -14.76 -17.71 42.86
C SER A 397 -13.39 -17.39 42.25
N TRP A 398 -13.04 -17.97 41.10
CA TRP A 398 -11.76 -17.73 40.43
C TRP A 398 -11.82 -16.55 39.45
N PHE A 399 -13.02 -16.04 39.16
CA PHE A 399 -13.24 -15.03 38.13
C PHE A 399 -14.06 -13.84 38.68
N ASP A 400 -15.22 -13.55 38.08
CA ASP A 400 -16.06 -12.38 38.36
C ASP A 400 -17.17 -12.65 39.39
N GLY A 401 -17.11 -13.77 40.11
CA GLY A 401 -18.07 -14.14 41.15
C GLY A 401 -19.34 -14.80 40.64
N ASN A 402 -19.47 -15.05 39.32
CA ASN A 402 -20.64 -15.67 38.72
C ASN A 402 -20.31 -17.00 38.04
N GLU A 403 -21.27 -17.89 37.89
CA GLU A 403 -21.17 -18.99 36.92
C GLU A 403 -21.54 -18.50 35.51
N GLU A 404 -20.84 -19.00 34.48
CA GLU A 404 -21.05 -18.57 33.08
C GLU A 404 -21.82 -19.61 32.26
N ASN A 405 -23.14 -19.43 32.23
CA ASN A 405 -24.07 -20.30 31.50
C ASN A 405 -24.45 -19.75 30.12
N ARG A 406 -24.05 -18.51 29.77
CA ARG A 406 -24.42 -17.90 28.50
C ARG A 406 -23.64 -18.51 27.33
N ARG A 407 -24.25 -18.45 26.15
CA ARG A 407 -23.60 -18.85 24.90
C ARG A 407 -22.60 -17.79 24.44
N LYS A 408 -21.66 -18.18 23.58
CA LYS A 408 -20.81 -17.24 22.85
C LYS A 408 -21.71 -16.27 22.06
N PRO A 409 -21.35 -14.97 21.97
CA PRO A 409 -22.07 -14.02 21.12
C PRO A 409 -22.21 -14.53 19.69
N LYS A 410 -23.31 -14.17 19.03
CA LYS A 410 -23.49 -14.50 17.60
C LYS A 410 -22.47 -13.68 16.81
N ILE A 411 -21.74 -14.34 15.92
CA ILE A 411 -20.89 -13.64 14.94
C ILE A 411 -21.82 -13.02 13.91
N VAL A 412 -21.76 -11.70 13.79
CA VAL A 412 -22.57 -10.92 12.85
C VAL A 412 -21.94 -11.02 11.47
N THR A 413 -22.75 -11.22 10.44
CA THR A 413 -22.32 -11.25 9.05
C THR A 413 -22.08 -9.84 8.52
N GLY A 414 -21.28 -9.72 7.45
CA GLY A 414 -21.07 -8.41 6.80
C GLY A 414 -22.36 -7.76 6.29
N GLU A 415 -23.33 -8.57 5.86
CA GLU A 415 -24.65 -8.09 5.43
C GLU A 415 -25.48 -7.55 6.60
N GLU A 416 -25.52 -8.27 7.73
CA GLU A 416 -26.17 -7.79 8.96
C GLU A 416 -25.53 -6.47 9.45
N VAL A 417 -24.18 -6.38 9.47
CA VAL A 417 -23.48 -5.15 9.83
C VAL A 417 -23.83 -4.02 8.85
N PHE A 418 -23.83 -4.29 7.54
CA PHE A 418 -24.20 -3.28 6.54
C PHE A 418 -25.63 -2.75 6.76
N LEU A 419 -26.59 -3.64 7.03
CA LEU A 419 -27.97 -3.25 7.31
C LEU A 419 -28.10 -2.40 8.58
N GLU A 420 -27.26 -2.63 9.59
CA GLU A 420 -27.22 -1.81 10.81
C GLU A 420 -26.65 -0.40 10.55
N VAL A 421 -25.67 -0.26 9.66
CA VAL A 421 -24.93 1.00 9.50
C VAL A 421 -25.33 1.83 8.29
N LYS A 422 -26.02 1.26 7.29
CA LYS A 422 -26.33 1.92 6.01
C LYS A 422 -27.10 3.25 6.15
N ASP A 423 -27.90 3.38 7.21
CA ASP A 423 -28.76 4.55 7.44
C ASP A 423 -28.18 5.51 8.50
N LEU A 424 -26.99 5.23 9.02
CA LEU A 424 -26.31 6.14 9.94
C LEU A 424 -25.91 7.41 9.18
N ARG A 425 -26.42 8.56 9.65
CA ARG A 425 -26.01 9.86 9.13
C ARG A 425 -24.55 10.10 9.50
N LYS A 426 -23.70 10.30 8.47
CA LYS A 426 -22.32 10.76 8.62
C LYS A 426 -22.27 12.23 9.01
#